data_AF-A0A093Z314-F1
#
_entry.id   AF-A0A093Z314-F1
#
_cell.length_a   1.000
_cell.length_b   1.000
_cell.length_c   1.000
_cell.angle_alpha   90.00
_cell.angle_beta   90.00
_cell.angle_gamma   90.00
#
_symmetry.space_group_name_H-M   'P 1'
#
loop_
_entity.id
_entity.type
_entity.pdbx_description
1 polymer ?
#
loop_
_entity_poly.entity_id
_entity_poly.type
_entity_poly.pdbx_seq_one_letter_code
_entity_poly.pdbx_strand_id
1 'polypeptide(L)'
;MLFTLKNAFVAMIIMAGAIQASPTDASTTTKATDIEPNAIFDIDISEGSDVGEISVRSGCSQGTCPDNKAPFDFMKRFWQDYSSEHNLAWYTYNIRVNDCKECISKKTSSDGCADFTSCGRKQNICVDTSKGRAHRIWKDKNVKECYSLHWDQIGSCGLAKGSEFHWPNKKIKCTW
;
A
#
# COMPACT_ATOMS: atom_id res chain seq x y z
N MET A 1 -51.21 -1.97 -9.71
CA MET A 1 -50.68 -2.92 -8.71
C MET A 1 -49.91 -2.13 -7.67
N LEU A 2 -50.54 -1.87 -6.51
CA LEU A 2 -49.92 -1.24 -5.35
C LEU A 2 -49.31 -2.35 -4.48
N PHE A 3 -48.02 -2.28 -4.16
CA PHE A 3 -47.42 -3.08 -3.10
C PHE A 3 -46.98 -2.16 -1.97
N THR A 4 -47.74 -2.17 -0.87
CA THR A 4 -47.41 -1.53 0.39
C THR A 4 -46.52 -2.46 1.21
N LEU A 5 -45.24 -2.13 1.36
CA LEU A 5 -44.37 -2.77 2.35
C LEU A 5 -44.63 -2.15 3.73
N LYS A 6 -45.41 -2.87 4.55
CA LYS A 6 -45.31 -2.84 6.01
C LYS A 6 -44.55 -4.11 6.44
N ASN A 7 -43.86 -4.02 7.58
CA ASN A 7 -43.13 -5.07 8.31
C ASN A 7 -41.61 -5.02 8.07
N ALA A 8 -40.75 -5.13 9.06
CA ALA A 8 -40.88 -5.07 10.52
C ALA A 8 -39.44 -4.86 11.05
N PHE A 9 -39.26 -3.93 11.99
CA PHE A 9 -38.03 -3.85 12.76
C PHE A 9 -38.04 -4.95 13.83
N VAL A 10 -37.12 -5.91 13.74
CA VAL A 10 -36.89 -6.91 14.78
C VAL A 10 -35.86 -6.37 15.76
N ALA A 11 -36.27 -6.29 17.02
CA ALA A 11 -35.48 -5.87 18.16
C ALA A 11 -34.42 -6.92 18.52
N MET A 12 -33.24 -6.43 18.88
CA MET A 12 -32.12 -7.19 19.47
C MET A 12 -32.32 -7.29 21.01
N ILE A 13 -31.29 -7.79 21.73
CA ILE A 13 -31.15 -7.96 23.21
C ILE A 13 -31.64 -9.39 23.66
N ILE A 14 -30.99 -10.24 24.47
CA ILE A 14 -30.04 -10.15 25.62
C ILE A 14 -29.05 -11.35 25.66
N MET A 15 -27.91 -11.06 26.31
CA MET A 15 -26.76 -11.84 26.79
C MET A 15 -27.01 -13.18 27.54
N ALA A 16 -25.94 -13.99 27.60
CA ALA A 16 -25.23 -14.46 28.81
C ALA A 16 -24.97 -15.99 28.92
N GLY A 17 -23.69 -16.35 29.04
CA GLY A 17 -23.20 -17.31 30.03
C GLY A 17 -23.08 -18.79 29.66
N ALA A 18 -21.84 -19.29 29.51
CA ALA A 18 -21.32 -20.48 30.20
C ALA A 18 -19.80 -20.60 29.99
N ILE A 19 -19.10 -21.08 31.02
CA ILE A 19 -17.64 -21.16 31.21
C ILE A 19 -17.19 -22.63 31.05
N GLN A 20 -15.90 -22.84 30.70
CA GLN A 20 -15.05 -24.05 30.88
C GLN A 20 -15.32 -25.26 29.95
N ALA A 21 -14.34 -26.06 29.51
CA ALA A 21 -12.94 -26.25 29.92
C ALA A 21 -12.06 -26.71 28.73
N SER A 22 -10.75 -26.47 28.83
CA SER A 22 -9.70 -27.07 28.00
C SER A 22 -9.50 -28.56 28.31
N PRO A 23 -8.87 -29.29 27.38
CA PRO A 23 -7.82 -30.21 27.75
C PRO A 23 -6.51 -29.86 27.03
N THR A 24 -5.51 -29.52 27.84
CA THR A 24 -4.09 -29.65 27.51
C THR A 24 -3.68 -31.04 27.97
N ASP A 25 -3.15 -31.88 27.07
CA ASP A 25 -2.11 -32.85 27.41
C ASP A 25 -1.60 -33.55 26.13
N ALA A 26 -0.32 -33.35 25.84
CA ALA A 26 0.69 -34.41 25.72
C ALA A 26 1.81 -34.00 24.77
N SER A 27 3.00 -33.94 25.35
CA SER A 27 4.27 -33.61 24.76
C SER A 27 4.86 -34.75 23.91
N THR A 28 5.78 -34.35 23.02
CA THR A 28 6.95 -35.10 22.52
C THR A 28 6.72 -36.04 21.34
N THR A 29 7.28 -35.69 20.17
CA THR A 29 8.54 -36.30 19.68
C THR A 29 9.03 -35.56 18.44
N THR A 30 10.11 -34.79 18.65
CA THR A 30 11.04 -34.37 17.60
C THR A 30 11.68 -35.60 16.98
N LYS A 31 11.55 -35.77 15.67
CA LYS A 31 12.56 -36.45 14.86
C LYS A 31 12.97 -35.53 13.72
N ALA A 32 14.07 -34.82 13.96
CA ALA A 32 14.93 -34.34 12.91
C ALA A 32 15.41 -35.56 12.11
N THR A 33 15.29 -35.50 10.79
CA THR A 33 15.98 -36.43 9.89
C THR A 33 16.65 -35.58 8.82
N ASP A 34 17.94 -35.39 9.04
CA ASP A 34 19.05 -35.19 8.11
C ASP A 34 18.72 -34.74 6.67
N ILE A 35 19.12 -33.51 6.36
CA ILE A 35 19.36 -33.07 4.99
C ILE A 35 20.87 -32.78 4.91
N GLU A 36 21.60 -33.64 4.20
CA GLU A 36 22.98 -33.38 3.78
C GLU A 36 23.04 -32.15 2.87
N PRO A 37 23.90 -31.14 3.15
CA PRO A 37 24.14 -30.05 2.20
C PRO A 37 25.37 -30.42 1.37
N ASN A 38 25.19 -30.96 0.18
CA ASN A 38 26.29 -31.15 -0.76
C ASN A 38 25.95 -30.56 -2.13
N ALA A 39 25.98 -29.22 -2.21
CA ALA A 39 26.24 -28.47 -3.43
C ALA A 39 26.56 -27.01 -3.06
N ILE A 40 27.85 -26.70 -3.02
CA ILE A 40 28.35 -25.33 -3.01
C ILE A 40 28.08 -24.77 -4.42
N PHE A 41 27.17 -23.81 -4.53
CA PHE A 41 27.07 -22.96 -5.71
C PHE A 41 27.80 -21.66 -5.39
N ASP A 42 29.04 -21.55 -5.85
CA ASP A 42 29.79 -20.29 -5.86
C ASP A 42 29.14 -19.36 -6.89
N ILE A 43 28.19 -18.55 -6.43
CA ILE A 43 27.66 -17.44 -7.20
C ILE A 43 28.59 -16.25 -6.95
N ASP A 44 29.60 -16.16 -7.81
CA ASP A 44 30.46 -14.98 -7.95
C ASP A 44 29.64 -13.83 -8.53
N ILE A 45 29.26 -12.87 -7.67
CA ILE A 45 28.71 -11.57 -8.09
C ILE A 45 29.77 -10.53 -7.76
N SER A 46 30.81 -10.49 -8.58
CA SER A 46 31.72 -9.36 -8.68
C SER A 46 30.97 -8.13 -9.23
N GLU A 47 30.98 -7.09 -8.41
CA GLU A 47 30.73 -5.65 -8.64
C GLU A 47 29.97 -5.22 -9.92
N GLY A 48 28.81 -4.61 -9.71
CA GLY A 48 28.06 -3.91 -10.75
C GLY A 48 27.09 -2.87 -10.19
N SER A 49 27.61 -1.65 -10.01
CA SER A 49 26.89 -0.39 -9.81
C SER A 49 26.20 -0.14 -8.47
N ASP A 50 26.78 0.85 -7.79
CA ASP A 50 26.23 1.75 -6.78
C ASP A 50 24.81 2.26 -7.14
N VAL A 51 23.81 1.41 -6.98
CA VAL A 51 22.41 1.83 -6.80
C VAL A 51 22.24 2.11 -5.33
N GLY A 52 22.43 3.38 -4.97
CA GLY A 52 22.31 3.90 -3.62
C GLY A 52 21.21 3.17 -2.84
N GLU A 53 21.67 2.40 -1.86
CA GLU A 53 20.94 1.61 -0.88
C GLU A 53 19.43 1.94 -0.87
N ILE A 54 18.66 1.12 -1.59
CA ILE A 54 17.22 1.01 -1.39
C ILE A 54 17.07 0.48 0.03
N SER A 55 17.01 1.41 0.99
CA SER A 55 16.62 1.14 2.37
C SER A 55 15.50 0.12 2.33
N VAL A 56 15.72 -1.03 2.95
CA VAL A 56 14.84 -2.20 2.97
C VAL A 56 13.39 -1.72 3.07
N ARG A 57 12.66 -1.74 1.94
CA ARG A 57 11.25 -1.37 1.95
C ARG A 57 10.54 -2.40 2.80
N SER A 58 9.65 -1.95 3.67
CA SER A 58 8.96 -2.79 4.66
C SER A 58 7.95 -3.76 4.00
N GLY A 59 8.44 -4.76 3.24
CA GLY A 59 7.65 -5.84 2.64
C GLY A 59 6.26 -5.40 2.13
N CYS A 60 5.19 -6.00 2.67
CA CYS A 60 3.81 -5.59 2.35
C CYS A 60 3.21 -4.52 3.27
N SER A 61 3.93 -4.13 4.30
CA SER A 61 3.48 -3.15 5.27
C SER A 61 4.08 -1.80 4.93
N GLN A 62 3.65 -1.20 3.82
CA GLN A 62 4.14 0.14 3.46
C GLN A 62 3.50 1.16 4.38
N GLY A 63 4.35 2.01 4.96
CA GLY A 63 3.95 3.07 5.86
C GLY A 63 3.32 4.27 5.14
N THR A 64 3.09 5.31 5.92
CA THR A 64 2.49 6.58 5.47
C THR A 64 3.46 7.43 4.65
N CYS A 65 4.76 7.25 4.81
CA CYS A 65 5.80 8.00 4.11
C CYS A 65 6.13 7.38 2.74
N PRO A 66 6.50 8.19 1.73
CA PRO A 66 7.22 7.70 0.56
C PRO A 66 8.57 7.08 0.94
N ASP A 67 8.86 5.88 0.44
CA ASP A 67 10.10 5.13 0.75
C ASP A 67 11.26 5.47 -0.21
N ASN A 68 10.96 6.22 -1.28
CA ASN A 68 11.84 6.54 -2.41
C ASN A 68 12.58 7.88 -2.26
N LYS A 69 12.56 8.51 -1.07
CA LYS A 69 13.09 9.87 -0.81
C LYS A 69 12.47 10.97 -1.70
N ALA A 70 11.40 10.68 -2.44
CA ALA A 70 10.72 11.66 -3.29
C ALA A 70 9.78 12.55 -2.46
N PRO A 71 9.44 13.77 -2.94
CA PRO A 71 8.55 14.67 -2.20
C PRO A 71 7.13 14.10 -2.06
N PHE A 72 6.73 13.21 -2.96
CA PHE A 72 5.50 12.44 -2.86
C PHE A 72 5.62 11.16 -3.68
N ASP A 73 4.75 10.20 -3.42
CA ASP A 73 4.47 9.11 -4.34
C ASP A 73 2.97 8.78 -4.39
N PHE A 74 2.61 8.00 -5.40
CA PHE A 74 1.32 7.36 -5.53
C PHE A 74 1.50 5.86 -5.37
N MET A 75 0.85 5.31 -4.35
CA MET A 75 0.87 3.91 -4.03
C MET A 75 -0.48 3.29 -4.40
N LYS A 76 -0.44 2.35 -5.35
CA LYS A 76 -1.55 1.46 -5.68
C LYS A 76 -1.27 0.11 -5.04
N ARG A 77 -2.15 -0.34 -4.17
CA ARG A 77 -1.98 -1.60 -3.44
C ARG A 77 -3.14 -2.52 -3.67
N PHE A 78 -2.83 -3.76 -4.02
CA PHE A 78 -3.78 -4.84 -4.18
C PHE A 78 -3.78 -5.72 -2.91
N TRP A 79 -4.98 -5.98 -2.40
CA TRP A 79 -5.22 -6.87 -1.27
C TRP A 79 -6.22 -7.93 -1.65
N GLN A 80 -5.96 -9.17 -1.22
CA GLN A 80 -6.93 -10.26 -1.17
C GLN A 80 -7.06 -10.74 0.27
N ASP A 81 -8.30 -10.81 0.75
CA ASP A 81 -8.64 -11.45 2.02
C ASP A 81 -9.00 -12.92 1.77
N TYR A 82 -8.25 -13.81 2.43
CA TYR A 82 -8.44 -15.26 2.38
C TYR A 82 -9.27 -15.79 3.55
N SER A 83 -9.65 -14.93 4.49
CA SER A 83 -10.36 -15.32 5.72
C SER A 83 -11.89 -15.34 5.57
N SER A 84 -12.44 -14.80 4.48
CA SER A 84 -13.88 -14.83 4.19
C SER A 84 -14.26 -15.95 3.22
N GLU A 85 -15.46 -16.52 3.40
CA GLU A 85 -16.11 -17.48 2.46
C GLU A 85 -16.25 -16.95 1.02
N HIS A 86 -15.93 -15.67 0.82
CA HIS A 86 -15.84 -14.99 -0.46
C HIS A 86 -14.42 -14.43 -0.60
N ASN A 87 -13.68 -14.82 -1.63
CA ASN A 87 -12.36 -14.27 -1.96
C ASN A 87 -12.47 -12.77 -2.33
N LEU A 88 -12.49 -11.89 -1.33
CA LEU A 88 -12.60 -10.45 -1.54
C LEU A 88 -11.24 -9.91 -1.96
N ALA A 89 -11.19 -9.26 -3.11
CA ALA A 89 -10.00 -8.61 -3.62
C ALA A 89 -10.31 -7.16 -3.97
N TRP A 90 -9.46 -6.23 -3.53
CA TRP A 90 -9.67 -4.81 -3.79
C TRP A 90 -8.34 -4.06 -3.95
N TYR A 91 -8.45 -2.90 -4.61
CA TYR A 91 -7.36 -1.96 -4.73
C TYR A 91 -7.53 -0.80 -3.75
N THR A 92 -6.42 -0.31 -3.24
CA THR A 92 -6.34 0.96 -2.52
C THR A 92 -5.36 1.86 -3.23
N TYR A 93 -5.69 3.16 -3.30
CA TYR A 93 -4.90 4.16 -4.00
C TYR A 93 -4.61 5.30 -3.03
N ASN A 94 -3.34 5.60 -2.82
CA ASN A 94 -2.94 6.61 -1.85
C ASN A 94 -1.86 7.51 -2.43
N ILE A 95 -2.01 8.82 -2.27
CA ILE A 95 -0.93 9.78 -2.43
C ILE A 95 -0.25 9.92 -1.07
N ARG A 96 1.04 9.57 -1.00
CA ARG A 96 1.87 9.74 0.19
C ARG A 96 2.77 10.95 -0.01
N VAL A 97 2.91 11.78 1.02
CA VAL A 97 3.75 12.98 0.99
C VAL A 97 4.60 13.00 2.24
N ASN A 98 5.88 13.34 2.07
CA ASN A 98 6.73 13.75 3.18
C ASN A 98 6.95 15.26 3.06
N ASP A 99 6.30 16.02 3.94
CA ASP A 99 6.40 17.49 3.95
C ASP A 99 6.64 17.96 5.38
N CYS A 100 7.63 18.84 5.57
CA CYS A 100 8.06 19.28 6.90
C CYS A 100 8.37 18.15 7.90
N LYS A 101 8.91 17.03 7.40
CA LYS A 101 9.20 15.80 8.15
C LYS A 101 7.96 15.11 8.73
N GLU A 102 6.78 15.49 8.26
CA GLU A 102 5.52 14.83 8.58
C GLU A 102 5.02 14.07 7.36
N CYS A 103 4.65 12.81 7.58
CA CYS A 103 4.13 11.96 6.54
C CYS A 103 2.61 11.95 6.53
N ILE A 104 2.04 12.19 5.35
CA ILE A 104 0.60 12.21 5.14
C ILE A 104 0.27 11.24 4.02
N SER A 105 -0.74 10.39 4.24
CA SER A 105 -1.30 9.52 3.22
C SER A 105 -2.75 9.92 2.97
N LYS A 106 -3.07 10.24 1.71
CA LYS A 106 -4.43 10.60 1.28
C LYS A 106 -4.96 9.56 0.31
N LYS A 107 -6.09 8.96 0.67
CA LYS A 107 -6.83 8.07 -0.21
C LYS A 107 -7.31 8.82 -1.45
N THR A 108 -7.28 8.13 -2.58
CA THR A 108 -7.67 8.64 -3.91
C THR A 108 -8.43 7.56 -4.69
N SER A 109 -8.83 7.88 -5.91
CA SER A 109 -9.31 6.93 -6.93
C SER A 109 -8.16 6.41 -7.81
N SER A 110 -8.44 5.63 -8.86
CA SER A 110 -7.42 5.04 -9.73
C SER A 110 -6.47 6.05 -10.37
N ASP A 111 -6.99 7.21 -10.78
CA ASP A 111 -6.24 8.24 -11.51
C ASP A 111 -5.83 9.36 -10.55
N GLY A 112 -5.41 8.95 -9.35
CA GLY A 112 -5.62 9.62 -8.08
C GLY A 112 -5.27 11.11 -8.06
N CYS A 113 -6.31 11.92 -7.86
CA CYS A 113 -6.21 13.31 -7.44
C CYS A 113 -6.61 13.45 -5.97
N ALA A 114 -5.85 14.24 -5.21
CA ALA A 114 -6.21 14.62 -3.85
C ALA A 114 -5.98 16.11 -3.61
N ASP A 115 -6.96 16.74 -2.99
CA ASP A 115 -6.83 18.04 -2.34
C ASP A 115 -6.61 17.87 -0.84
N PHE A 116 -5.56 18.48 -0.30
CA PHE A 116 -5.25 18.40 1.12
C PHE A 116 -4.31 19.51 1.57
N THR A 117 -4.12 19.61 2.88
CA THR A 117 -3.15 20.50 3.50
C THR A 117 -2.00 19.67 4.06
N SER A 118 -0.76 20.10 3.82
CA SER A 118 0.44 19.60 4.49
C SER A 118 1.31 20.79 4.88
N CYS A 119 1.97 20.71 6.04
CA CYS A 119 2.80 21.81 6.54
C CYS A 119 2.12 23.19 6.46
N GLY A 120 0.82 23.26 6.81
CA GLY A 120 0.02 24.49 6.74
C GLY A 120 -0.32 25.00 5.33
N ARG A 121 0.12 24.33 4.26
CA ARG A 121 -0.06 24.76 2.87
C ARG A 121 -1.09 23.88 2.16
N LYS A 122 -2.10 24.52 1.58
CA LYS A 122 -3.10 23.84 0.74
C LYS A 122 -2.46 23.46 -0.58
N GLN A 123 -2.68 22.22 -1.00
CA GLN A 123 -2.17 21.71 -2.26
C GLN A 123 -3.13 20.72 -2.92
N ASN A 124 -2.94 20.53 -4.22
CA ASN A 124 -3.52 19.47 -5.02
C ASN A 124 -2.40 18.61 -5.60
N ILE A 125 -2.53 17.30 -5.55
CA ILE A 125 -1.66 16.39 -6.30
C ILE A 125 -2.54 15.49 -7.15
N CYS A 126 -2.23 15.38 -8.43
CA CYS A 126 -2.88 14.47 -9.37
C CYS A 126 -1.85 13.60 -10.06
N VAL A 127 -2.16 12.31 -10.20
CA VAL A 127 -1.28 11.30 -10.78
C VAL A 127 -1.99 10.56 -11.90
N ASP A 128 -1.43 10.64 -13.10
CA ASP A 128 -1.87 9.92 -14.29
C ASP A 128 -0.85 8.81 -14.57
N THR A 129 -1.10 7.64 -13.99
CA THR A 129 -0.23 6.46 -14.12
C THR A 129 -0.20 5.94 -15.56
N SER A 130 -1.29 6.08 -16.31
CA SER A 130 -1.41 5.65 -17.71
C SER A 130 -0.46 6.40 -18.66
N LYS A 131 -0.15 7.66 -18.33
CA LYS A 131 0.81 8.50 -19.07
C LYS A 131 2.12 8.73 -18.33
N GLY A 132 2.31 8.08 -17.17
CA GLY A 132 3.53 8.22 -16.37
C GLY A 132 3.83 9.66 -15.97
N ARG A 133 2.82 10.44 -15.57
CA ARG A 133 2.96 11.87 -15.25
C ARG A 133 2.14 12.27 -14.03
N ALA A 134 2.59 13.30 -13.32
CA ALA A 134 1.88 13.88 -12.20
C ALA A 134 1.98 15.41 -12.20
N HIS A 135 1.09 16.06 -11.46
CA HIS A 135 1.25 17.48 -11.13
C HIS A 135 0.98 17.73 -9.65
N ARG A 136 1.63 18.76 -9.13
CA ARG A 136 1.43 19.31 -7.79
C ARG A 136 1.11 20.78 -7.92
N ILE A 137 -0.02 21.22 -7.37
CA ILE A 137 -0.41 22.62 -7.31
C ILE A 137 -0.32 23.09 -5.87
N TRP A 138 0.56 24.05 -5.63
CA TRP A 138 0.60 24.79 -4.37
C TRP A 138 -0.43 25.92 -4.42
N LYS A 139 -1.58 25.74 -3.78
CA LYS A 139 -2.73 26.64 -3.89
C LYS A 139 -2.50 28.00 -3.24
N ASP A 140 -1.58 28.07 -2.28
CA ASP A 140 -1.17 29.31 -1.62
C ASP A 140 -0.45 30.28 -2.58
N LYS A 141 0.33 29.75 -3.52
CA LYS A 141 1.11 30.54 -4.49
C LYS A 141 0.58 30.43 -5.93
N ASN A 142 -0.46 29.63 -6.13
CA ASN A 142 -0.97 29.26 -7.45
C ASN A 142 0.12 28.74 -8.40
N VAL A 143 1.07 27.95 -7.88
CA VAL A 143 2.18 27.38 -8.66
C VAL A 143 1.88 25.93 -8.98
N LYS A 144 1.85 25.59 -10.28
CA LYS A 144 1.72 24.22 -10.78
C LYS A 144 3.08 23.69 -11.22
N GLU A 145 3.50 22.57 -10.65
CA GLU A 145 4.68 21.82 -11.05
C GLU A 145 4.27 20.48 -11.64
N CYS A 146 4.85 20.09 -12.78
CA CYS A 146 4.55 18.83 -13.43
C CYS A 146 5.80 17.93 -13.50
N TYR A 147 5.56 16.63 -13.43
CA TYR A 147 6.59 15.60 -13.27
C TYR A 147 6.35 14.44 -14.24
N SER A 148 7.42 13.88 -14.81
CA SER A 148 7.37 12.50 -15.27
C SER A 148 7.61 11.58 -14.08
N LEU A 149 7.00 10.40 -14.09
CA LEU A 149 7.04 9.46 -12.98
C LEU A 149 8.05 8.33 -13.25
N HIS A 150 8.73 7.91 -12.19
CA HIS A 150 9.33 6.59 -12.12
C HIS A 150 8.27 5.60 -11.65
N TRP A 151 8.36 4.35 -12.11
CA TRP A 151 7.48 3.26 -11.68
C TRP A 151 8.32 2.15 -11.07
N ASP A 152 7.83 1.59 -9.98
CA ASP A 152 8.43 0.44 -9.32
C ASP A 152 7.35 -0.38 -8.63
N GLN A 153 7.67 -1.62 -8.32
CA GLN A 153 6.75 -2.54 -7.67
C GLN A 153 7.45 -3.36 -6.60
N ILE A 154 6.76 -3.56 -5.48
CA ILE A 154 7.13 -4.60 -4.52
C ILE A 154 6.22 -5.78 -4.81
N GLY A 155 6.86 -6.88 -5.23
CA GLY A 155 6.20 -8.14 -5.57
C GLY A 155 5.53 -8.82 -4.38
N SER A 156 4.94 -9.98 -4.68
CA SER A 156 4.15 -10.85 -3.82
C SER A 156 4.66 -10.95 -2.37
N CYS A 157 3.92 -10.40 -1.41
CA CYS A 157 4.11 -10.73 0.01
C CYS A 157 3.14 -11.84 0.44
N GLY A 158 3.14 -12.91 -0.34
CA GLY A 158 2.16 -14.00 -0.32
C GLY A 158 1.20 -13.92 -1.50
N LEU A 159 0.41 -14.98 -1.69
CA LEU A 159 -0.53 -15.07 -2.80
C LEU A 159 -1.40 -13.79 -2.88
N ALA A 160 -1.44 -13.19 -4.08
CA ALA A 160 -2.34 -12.08 -4.41
C ALA A 160 -2.23 -10.80 -3.55
N LYS A 161 -1.02 -10.40 -3.14
CA LYS A 161 -0.76 -9.09 -2.51
C LYS A 161 0.41 -8.38 -3.19
N GLY A 162 0.24 -7.11 -3.52
CA GLY A 162 1.28 -6.34 -4.21
C GLY A 162 1.09 -4.84 -4.07
N SER A 163 2.18 -4.09 -4.23
CA SER A 163 2.15 -2.63 -4.27
C SER A 163 2.93 -2.10 -5.48
N GLU A 164 2.28 -1.23 -6.24
CA GLU A 164 2.88 -0.42 -7.29
C GLU A 164 3.09 1.00 -6.75
N PHE A 165 4.21 1.61 -7.12
CA PHE A 165 4.59 2.93 -6.68
C PHE A 165 4.95 3.79 -7.89
N HIS A 166 4.47 5.03 -7.87
CA HIS A 166 4.84 6.03 -8.86
C HIS A 166 5.29 7.31 -8.16
N TRP A 167 6.49 7.80 -8.45
CA TRP A 167 7.01 9.02 -7.83
C TRP A 167 7.71 9.93 -8.83
N PRO A 168 7.85 11.23 -8.54
CA PRO A 168 8.57 12.17 -9.40
C PRO A 168 9.99 11.70 -9.75
N ASN A 169 10.26 11.58 -11.05
CA ASN A 169 11.60 11.35 -11.58
C ASN A 169 12.27 12.68 -11.96
N LYS A 170 11.62 13.45 -12.84
CA LYS A 170 12.09 14.77 -13.29
C LYS A 170 10.93 15.72 -13.54
N LYS A 171 11.20 17.03 -13.42
CA LYS A 171 10.24 18.08 -13.80
C LYS A 171 10.08 18.13 -15.31
N ILE A 172 8.84 18.33 -15.78
CA ILE A 172 8.47 18.45 -17.18
C ILE A 172 7.53 19.64 -17.38
N LYS A 173 7.35 20.07 -18.64
CA LYS A 173 6.35 21.09 -18.97
C LYS A 173 4.94 20.57 -18.65
N CYS A 174 4.11 21.42 -18.05
CA CYS A 174 2.70 21.12 -17.85
C CYS A 174 1.94 21.21 -19.17
N THR A 175 1.38 20.09 -19.61
CA THR A 175 0.58 19.97 -20.85
C THR A 175 -0.84 19.46 -20.58
N TRP A 176 -1.22 19.48 -19.31
CA TRP A 176 -2.50 19.07 -18.72
C TRP A 176 -2.69 19.88 -17.44
#